data_AF-A0AA36J131-F1
#
_entry.id   AF-A0AA36J131-F1
#
_cell.length_a   1.000
_cell.length_b   1.000
_cell.length_c   1.000
_cell.angle_alpha   90.00
_cell.angle_beta   90.00
_cell.angle_gamma   90.00
#
_symmetry.space_group_name_H-M   'P 1'
#
loop_
_entity.id
_entity.type
_entity.pdbx_description
1 polymer ?
#
loop_
_entity_poly.entity_id
_entity_poly.type
_entity_poly.pdbx_seq_one_letter_code
_entity_poly.pdbx_strand_id
1 'polypeptide(L)'
;MATRPRSSFRQTNCQRWLAIACLCAVCVWPSSRAWVSPWRSGTRSPRVMCLAVQPLVNEMSEVFQRCVEEYSNENSEEFQEGPPATGFRNLTECIRPYHPNPEWQLFPGEVGSFERDQKICSMYTLATGLFRDINKCIRDDNEDGLRRLAPMVWEIREVLRFETAKICKPDGRKCKPFMGKCLRGLEVPEDEVEEWASLYKEGTEFTWPAFTSCQLEDGGLWPFDGNLNFEIECNIDPSKLSVPEVFAPVSIKRFIGGSNEVLFPPQTKFRVKEDAKDVQRVTENDETRDVHTRVLEVVELPVPQDVQRAAVSPTDRVQRKGGKRRAPSRKKR
;
A
#
# COMPACT_ATOMS: atom_id res chain seq x y z
N MET A 1 53.39 -7.09 -49.20
CA MET A 1 53.45 -6.02 -48.18
C MET A 1 52.03 -5.49 -48.01
N ALA A 2 51.16 -6.09 -47.19
CA ALA A 2 51.14 -6.13 -45.73
C ALA A 2 50.89 -4.75 -45.09
N THR A 3 49.63 -4.45 -44.77
CA THR A 3 49.16 -4.17 -43.39
C THR A 3 47.62 -4.14 -43.31
N ARG A 4 47.10 -5.26 -42.77
CA ARG A 4 45.98 -5.49 -41.84
C ARG A 4 44.62 -4.76 -41.99
N PRO A 5 43.53 -5.52 -42.19
CA PRO A 5 42.16 -5.08 -41.91
C PRO A 5 41.81 -5.30 -40.42
N ARG A 6 41.02 -4.38 -39.84
CA ARG A 6 40.52 -4.48 -38.47
C ARG A 6 39.50 -5.62 -38.35
N SER A 7 39.76 -6.47 -37.37
CA SER A 7 39.06 -7.71 -37.05
C SER A 7 37.65 -7.50 -36.53
N SER A 8 36.79 -8.40 -36.95
CA SER A 8 35.54 -8.79 -36.31
C SER A 8 35.72 -9.10 -34.82
N PHE A 9 34.82 -8.60 -33.98
CA PHE A 9 34.61 -9.14 -32.65
C PHE A 9 33.16 -9.60 -32.55
N ARG A 10 32.97 -10.92 -32.62
CA ARG A 10 31.72 -11.59 -32.29
C ARG A 10 31.54 -11.62 -30.78
N GLN A 11 30.26 -11.55 -30.39
CA GLN A 11 29.65 -12.03 -29.17
C GLN A 11 30.51 -12.97 -28.31
N THR A 12 30.62 -12.64 -27.02
CA THR A 12 30.34 -13.53 -25.87
C THR A 12 30.65 -12.78 -24.58
N ASN A 13 29.89 -13.08 -23.51
CA ASN A 13 30.05 -12.65 -22.11
C ASN A 13 29.25 -11.42 -21.65
N CYS A 14 27.93 -11.62 -21.47
CA CYS A 14 27.15 -10.93 -20.42
C CYS A 14 26.04 -11.84 -19.86
N GLN A 15 26.32 -13.14 -19.68
CA GLN A 15 25.39 -14.13 -19.09
C GLN A 15 26.04 -15.01 -18.01
N ARG A 16 26.88 -14.44 -17.15
CA ARG A 16 27.46 -15.18 -16.01
C ARG A 16 27.55 -14.33 -14.76
N TRP A 17 26.42 -13.95 -14.18
CA TRP A 17 26.26 -13.59 -12.75
C TRP A 17 24.78 -13.62 -12.39
N LEU A 18 24.13 -14.79 -12.41
CA LEU A 18 22.85 -15.08 -11.71
C LEU A 18 22.41 -16.55 -11.87
N ALA A 19 23.36 -17.46 -11.83
CA ALA A 19 23.08 -18.89 -11.73
C ALA A 19 24.23 -19.53 -10.94
N ILE A 20 24.06 -19.61 -9.62
CA ILE A 20 24.63 -20.57 -8.66
C ILE A 20 24.25 -20.01 -7.27
N ALA A 21 23.14 -20.52 -6.72
CA ALA A 21 22.86 -20.68 -5.27
C ALA A 21 21.39 -21.10 -5.05
N CYS A 22 20.90 -22.07 -5.83
CA CYS A 22 19.79 -22.92 -5.41
C CYS A 22 20.41 -24.28 -5.15
N LEU A 23 20.76 -24.55 -3.90
CA LEU A 23 20.89 -25.87 -3.28
C LEU A 23 21.41 -25.69 -1.85
N CYS A 24 20.55 -26.04 -0.89
CA CYS A 24 20.86 -26.52 0.46
C CYS A 24 22.07 -25.90 1.18
N ALA A 25 21.82 -24.92 2.05
CA ALA A 25 22.69 -24.67 3.19
C ALA A 25 21.84 -24.28 4.40
N VAL A 26 21.50 -25.30 5.19
CA VAL A 26 21.35 -25.17 6.64
C VAL A 26 22.67 -24.60 7.16
N CYS A 27 22.70 -23.31 7.44
CA CYS A 27 23.82 -22.67 8.13
C CYS A 27 23.32 -22.00 9.40
N VAL A 28 23.47 -22.79 10.45
CA VAL A 28 23.64 -22.41 11.85
C VAL A 28 24.46 -21.13 11.97
N TRP A 29 23.92 -20.11 12.63
CA TRP A 29 24.69 -19.00 13.17
C TRP A 29 24.69 -19.07 14.70
N PRO A 30 25.86 -19.06 15.36
CA PRO A 30 25.97 -19.15 16.80
C PRO A 30 25.87 -17.76 17.46
N SER A 31 25.32 -17.78 18.67
CA SER A 31 25.51 -16.80 19.75
C SER A 31 25.10 -15.34 19.49
N SER A 32 23.84 -15.05 19.80
CA SER A 32 23.45 -13.91 20.66
C SER A 32 22.10 -14.22 21.29
N ARG A 33 22.10 -14.46 22.61
CA ARG A 33 20.92 -14.79 23.40
C ARG A 33 20.01 -13.56 23.50
N ALA A 34 18.85 -13.60 22.83
CA ALA A 34 17.66 -12.88 23.26
C ALA A 34 16.42 -13.64 22.79
N TRP A 35 15.73 -14.26 23.75
CA TRP A 35 14.33 -14.66 23.71
C TRP A 35 13.83 -15.41 22.47
N VAL A 36 14.21 -16.68 22.37
CA VAL A 36 13.39 -17.69 21.68
C VAL A 36 13.16 -18.84 22.64
N SER A 37 11.98 -18.86 23.26
CA SER A 37 11.48 -20.04 23.97
C SER A 37 11.44 -21.23 23.01
N PRO A 38 11.65 -22.47 23.48
CA PRO A 38 11.65 -23.64 22.62
C PRO A 38 10.28 -23.80 21.96
N TRP A 39 10.24 -23.58 20.65
CA TRP A 39 9.10 -23.87 19.79
C TRP A 39 8.83 -25.38 19.86
N ARG A 40 7.78 -25.75 20.61
CA ARG A 40 7.18 -27.07 20.48
C ARG A 40 6.43 -27.10 19.16
N SER A 41 6.75 -28.08 18.31
CA SER A 41 5.97 -28.48 17.15
C SER A 41 4.50 -28.66 17.56
N GLY A 42 3.65 -27.71 17.20
CA GLY A 42 2.23 -27.67 17.60
C GLY A 42 1.67 -26.26 17.81
N THR A 43 2.51 -25.24 17.93
CA THR A 43 2.03 -23.86 18.01
C THR A 43 1.76 -23.29 16.63
N ARG A 44 0.47 -23.11 16.33
CA ARG A 44 -0.11 -22.32 15.23
C ARG A 44 0.84 -21.18 14.84
N SER A 45 1.11 -21.02 13.54
CA SER A 45 1.67 -19.76 13.00
C SER A 45 0.92 -18.61 13.67
N PRO A 46 1.59 -17.53 14.15
CA PRO A 46 0.90 -16.42 14.77
C PRO A 46 -0.15 -15.92 13.79
N ARG A 47 -1.42 -16.31 14.01
CA ARG A 47 -2.55 -15.94 13.16
C ARG A 47 -2.48 -14.43 13.08
N VAL A 48 -2.17 -13.92 11.89
CA VAL A 48 -2.13 -12.48 11.68
C VAL A 48 -3.57 -12.04 11.84
N MET A 49 -3.95 -11.60 13.04
CA MET A 49 -5.24 -10.99 13.28
C MET A 49 -5.27 -9.72 12.44
N CYS A 50 -5.76 -9.86 11.21
CA CYS A 50 -6.16 -8.74 10.39
C CYS A 50 -7.42 -8.19 11.05
N LEU A 51 -7.25 -7.19 11.91
CA LEU A 51 -8.37 -6.51 12.57
C LEU A 51 -9.41 -6.12 11.51
N ALA A 52 -10.60 -6.70 11.63
CA ALA A 52 -11.74 -6.39 10.80
C ALA A 52 -12.06 -4.91 10.96
N VAL A 53 -12.21 -4.19 9.85
CA VAL A 53 -12.53 -2.76 9.83
C VAL A 53 -13.96 -2.63 9.42
N GLN A 54 -14.79 -1.99 10.24
CA GLN A 54 -16.17 -1.71 9.87
C GLN A 54 -16.15 -0.95 8.52
N PRO A 55 -16.70 -1.53 7.45
CA PRO A 55 -16.54 -1.02 6.10
C PRO A 55 -17.51 0.13 5.84
N LEU A 56 -17.33 1.33 6.41
CA LEU A 56 -18.34 2.40 6.23
C LEU A 56 -17.83 3.84 6.15
N VAL A 57 -16.51 4.09 6.11
CA VAL A 57 -16.03 5.47 5.95
C VAL A 57 -15.98 5.83 4.46
N ASN A 58 -17.10 6.29 3.89
CA ASN A 58 -17.12 6.80 2.52
C ASN A 58 -16.20 8.01 2.32
N GLU A 59 -15.71 8.61 3.41
CA GLU A 59 -14.89 9.82 3.39
C GLU A 59 -13.53 9.55 4.01
N MET A 60 -12.51 10.13 3.37
CA MET A 60 -11.15 10.16 3.93
C MET A 60 -11.15 11.04 5.18
N SER A 61 -10.72 10.48 6.31
CA SER A 61 -10.60 11.21 7.58
C SER A 61 -9.83 12.51 7.47
N GLU A 62 -10.33 13.56 8.15
CA GLU A 62 -9.66 14.85 8.25
C GLU A 62 -8.26 14.74 8.88
N VAL A 63 -8.07 13.80 9.82
CA VAL A 63 -6.78 13.55 10.46
C VAL A 63 -5.79 12.98 9.46
N PHE A 64 -6.22 12.02 8.64
CA PHE A 64 -5.38 11.47 7.57
C PHE A 64 -5.02 12.54 6.54
N GLN A 65 -5.99 13.36 6.11
CA GLN A 65 -5.75 14.47 5.19
C GLN A 65 -4.70 15.44 5.75
N ARG A 66 -4.90 15.93 6.98
CA ARG A 66 -3.98 16.86 7.65
C ARG A 66 -2.59 16.26 7.85
N CYS A 67 -2.48 15.02 8.32
CA CYS A 67 -1.19 14.44 8.68
C CYS A 67 -0.39 13.91 7.47
N VAL A 68 -1.07 13.39 6.44
CA VAL A 68 -0.43 12.66 5.33
C VAL A 68 -0.54 13.40 4.01
N GLU A 69 -1.70 13.96 3.63
CA GLU A 69 -1.81 14.69 2.35
C GLU A 69 -1.05 16.00 2.41
N GLU A 70 -1.15 16.72 3.53
CA GLU A 70 -0.45 18.00 3.73
C GLU A 70 1.04 17.81 4.05
N TYR A 71 1.50 16.58 4.31
CA TYR A 71 2.93 16.26 4.41
C TYR A 71 3.69 16.64 3.13
N SER A 72 3.02 16.53 1.97
CA SER A 72 3.59 16.91 0.67
C SER A 72 3.66 18.43 0.43
N ASN A 73 3.00 19.22 1.27
CA ASN A 73 2.97 20.67 1.11
C ASN A 73 4.25 21.28 1.67
N GLU A 74 5.18 21.63 0.77
CA GLU A 74 6.45 22.30 1.10
C GLU A 74 6.25 23.57 1.95
N ASN A 75 5.05 24.17 1.95
CA ASN A 75 4.72 25.40 2.67
C ASN A 75 4.01 25.18 4.02
N SER A 76 3.82 23.95 4.51
CA SER A 76 3.19 23.76 5.83
C SER A 76 4.16 24.14 6.96
N GLU A 77 3.91 25.28 7.61
CA GLU A 77 4.70 25.78 8.74
C GLU A 77 4.75 24.76 9.89
N GLU A 78 3.69 23.99 10.12
CA GLU A 78 3.64 22.92 11.14
C GLU A 78 4.69 21.82 10.94
N PHE A 79 5.17 21.60 9.70
CA PHE A 79 6.25 20.64 9.42
C PHE A 79 7.64 21.30 9.28
N GLN A 80 7.69 22.63 9.16
CA GLN A 80 8.95 23.40 9.16
C GLN A 80 9.36 23.84 10.56
N GLU A 81 8.42 24.06 11.49
CA GLU A 81 8.66 24.50 12.87
C GLU A 81 8.85 23.32 13.83
N GLY A 82 9.86 22.50 13.55
CA GLY A 82 10.40 21.51 14.48
C GLY A 82 11.90 21.34 14.22
N PRO A 83 12.79 21.40 15.23
CA PRO A 83 14.21 21.21 14.98
C PRO A 83 14.52 19.75 14.59
N PRO A 84 15.01 19.44 13.36
CA PRO A 84 15.19 20.32 12.20
C PRO A 84 14.31 19.96 10.98
N ALA A 85 14.11 20.96 10.11
CA ALA A 85 13.54 20.85 8.77
C ALA A 85 14.38 19.92 7.86
N THR A 86 14.15 18.60 7.97
CA THR A 86 14.72 17.57 7.10
C THR A 86 13.76 16.39 7.03
N GLY A 87 12.97 16.28 5.96
CA GLY A 87 12.10 15.10 5.74
C GLY A 87 12.83 13.75 5.87
N PHE A 88 14.15 13.73 5.67
CA PHE A 88 15.02 12.55 5.84
C PHE A 88 15.26 12.12 7.31
N ARG A 89 15.36 13.07 8.26
CA ARG A 89 15.43 12.68 9.68
C ARG A 89 14.12 12.04 10.12
N ASN A 90 12.99 12.56 9.65
CA ASN A 90 11.66 12.04 10.02
C ASN A 90 11.45 10.59 9.57
N LEU A 91 11.90 10.21 8.38
CA LEU A 91 11.77 8.82 7.92
C LEU A 91 12.67 7.85 8.70
N THR A 92 13.91 8.25 9.00
CA THR A 92 14.82 7.43 9.82
C THR A 92 14.30 7.25 11.24
N GLU A 93 13.77 8.31 11.87
CA GLU A 93 13.15 8.26 13.19
C GLU A 93 11.88 7.40 13.19
N CYS A 94 11.06 7.49 12.13
CA CYS A 94 9.87 6.66 11.94
C CYS A 94 10.20 5.16 11.90
N ILE A 95 11.30 4.80 11.22
CA ILE A 95 11.67 3.40 10.97
C ILE A 95 12.51 2.80 12.12
N ARG A 96 13.27 3.62 12.86
CA ARG A 96 14.20 3.17 13.90
C ARG A 96 13.61 2.17 14.91
N PRO A 97 12.36 2.31 15.40
CA PRO A 97 11.76 1.34 16.32
C PRO A 97 11.63 -0.08 15.73
N TYR A 98 11.56 -0.20 14.40
CA TYR A 98 11.33 -1.45 13.68
C TYR A 98 12.61 -2.01 13.05
N HIS A 99 13.53 -1.12 12.66
CA HIS A 99 14.82 -1.48 12.07
C HIS A 99 15.96 -0.65 12.70
N PRO A 100 16.59 -1.14 13.78
CA PRO A 100 17.67 -0.41 14.45
C PRO A 100 18.99 -0.43 13.66
N ASN A 101 19.16 -1.37 12.73
CA ASN A 101 20.39 -1.50 11.95
C ASN A 101 20.54 -0.34 10.95
N PRO A 102 21.71 0.34 10.89
CA PRO A 102 21.96 1.46 9.97
C PRO A 102 21.77 1.12 8.49
N GLU A 103 21.92 -0.16 8.11
CA GLU A 103 21.70 -0.63 6.74
C GLU A 103 20.26 -0.41 6.24
N TRP A 104 19.28 -0.27 7.14
CA TRP A 104 17.89 0.04 6.82
C TRP A 104 17.61 1.54 6.71
N GLN A 105 18.58 2.39 7.04
CA GLN A 105 18.43 3.83 6.85
C GLN A 105 18.29 4.13 5.36
N LEU A 106 17.19 4.80 5.00
CA LEU A 106 16.99 5.30 3.66
C LEU A 106 17.88 6.52 3.47
N PHE A 107 19.06 6.32 2.89
CA PHE A 107 19.87 7.42 2.39
C PHE A 107 19.12 8.15 1.27
N PRO A 108 19.43 9.44 1.03
CA PRO A 108 18.89 10.21 -0.09
C PRO A 108 19.44 9.65 -1.43
N GLY A 109 18.99 8.47 -1.83
CA GLY A 109 18.94 8.11 -3.24
C GLY A 109 17.84 8.91 -3.94
N GLU A 110 17.86 8.94 -5.26
CA GLU A 110 16.79 9.57 -6.05
C GLU A 110 15.43 8.97 -5.65
N VAL A 111 14.49 9.85 -5.28
CA VAL A 111 13.09 9.48 -5.02
C VAL A 111 12.55 8.78 -6.27
N GLY A 112 11.90 7.63 -6.10
CA GLY A 112 11.42 6.81 -7.21
C GLY A 112 12.50 5.94 -7.89
N SER A 113 13.69 5.83 -7.30
CA SER A 113 14.65 4.79 -7.71
C SER A 113 14.18 3.40 -7.26
N PHE A 114 14.43 2.39 -8.09
CA PHE A 114 13.94 1.03 -7.84
C PHE A 114 14.49 0.41 -6.55
N GLU A 115 15.74 0.71 -6.22
CA GLU A 115 16.38 0.25 -4.98
C GLU A 115 15.72 0.88 -3.75
N ARG A 116 15.33 2.16 -3.84
CA ARG A 116 14.57 2.84 -2.79
C ARG A 116 13.18 2.21 -2.65
N ASP A 117 12.44 2.04 -3.74
CA ASP A 117 11.10 1.43 -3.74
C ASP A 117 11.15 0.01 -3.19
N GLN A 118 12.15 -0.78 -3.60
CA GLN A 118 12.39 -2.12 -3.10
C GLN A 118 12.59 -2.13 -1.58
N LYS A 119 13.38 -1.19 -1.06
CA LYS A 119 13.62 -1.06 0.37
C LYS A 119 12.38 -0.60 1.14
N ILE A 120 11.62 0.36 0.62
CA ILE A 120 10.34 0.81 1.19
C ILE A 120 9.35 -0.35 1.29
N CYS A 121 9.13 -1.08 0.19
CA CYS A 121 8.27 -2.26 0.19
C CYS A 121 8.76 -3.32 1.17
N SER A 122 10.07 -3.56 1.23
CA SER A 122 10.68 -4.51 2.16
C SER A 122 10.41 -4.12 3.62
N MET A 123 10.62 -2.86 4.00
CA MET A 123 10.37 -2.41 5.38
C MET A 123 8.89 -2.48 5.77
N TYR A 124 8.00 -2.16 4.82
CA TYR A 124 6.56 -2.24 5.07
C TYR A 124 6.09 -3.69 5.27
N THR A 125 6.53 -4.62 4.41
CA THR A 125 5.95 -5.96 4.30
C THR A 125 6.67 -7.03 5.11
N LEU A 126 7.99 -6.89 5.30
CA LEU A 126 8.75 -7.82 6.14
C LEU A 126 8.29 -7.68 7.59
N ALA A 127 8.40 -8.77 8.35
CA ALA A 127 7.77 -9.00 9.66
C ALA A 127 8.34 -8.13 10.81
N THR A 128 8.35 -6.81 10.63
CA THR A 128 8.87 -5.82 11.57
C THR A 128 7.76 -5.20 12.42
N GLY A 129 6.50 -5.45 12.06
CA GLY A 129 5.33 -4.86 12.71
C GLY A 129 4.95 -3.47 12.16
N LEU A 130 5.78 -2.87 11.32
CA LEU A 130 5.54 -1.52 10.78
C LEU A 130 4.21 -1.39 10.04
N PHE A 131 3.84 -2.36 9.17
CA PHE A 131 2.54 -2.33 8.51
C PHE A 131 1.37 -2.39 9.49
N ARG A 132 1.52 -3.08 10.62
CA ARG A 132 0.45 -3.19 11.63
C ARG A 132 0.21 -1.84 12.27
N ASP A 133 1.28 -1.16 12.67
CA ASP A 133 1.20 0.15 13.31
C ASP A 133 0.71 1.22 12.33
N ILE A 134 1.20 1.23 11.09
CA ILE A 134 0.71 2.14 10.04
C ILE A 134 -0.79 1.93 9.83
N ASN A 135 -1.21 0.70 9.54
CA ASN A 135 -2.61 0.44 9.22
C ASN A 135 -3.52 0.65 10.43
N LYS A 136 -3.03 0.40 11.64
CA LYS A 136 -3.76 0.74 12.88
C LYS A 136 -3.93 2.24 13.02
N CYS A 137 -2.87 3.03 12.85
CA CYS A 137 -2.96 4.48 12.99
C CYS A 137 -3.93 5.10 11.98
N ILE A 138 -3.96 4.57 10.74
CA ILE A 138 -4.90 5.04 9.71
C ILE A 138 -6.35 4.63 10.04
N ARG A 139 -6.58 3.40 10.53
CA ARG A 139 -7.92 2.93 10.88
C ARG A 139 -8.51 3.65 12.09
N ASP A 140 -7.68 3.87 13.11
CA ASP A 140 -8.12 4.40 14.40
C ASP A 140 -8.08 5.95 14.41
N ASP A 141 -7.77 6.59 13.28
CA ASP A 141 -7.54 8.03 13.16
C ASP A 141 -6.60 8.59 14.25
N ASN A 142 -5.55 7.81 14.57
CA ASN A 142 -4.60 8.17 15.60
C ASN A 142 -3.65 9.27 15.09
N GLU A 143 -3.98 10.52 15.40
CA GLU A 143 -3.22 11.69 14.96
C GLU A 143 -1.73 11.63 15.30
N ASP A 144 -1.36 11.35 16.55
CA ASP A 144 0.05 11.31 16.95
C ASP A 144 0.82 10.20 16.22
N GLY A 145 0.17 9.04 16.06
CA GLY A 145 0.69 7.93 15.28
C GLY A 145 0.87 8.28 13.81
N LEU A 146 -0.13 8.94 13.21
CA LEU A 146 -0.10 9.39 11.82
C LEU A 146 0.95 10.46 11.60
N ARG A 147 1.11 11.46 12.48
CA ARG A 147 2.18 12.46 12.38
C ARG A 147 3.56 11.81 12.40
N ARG A 148 3.77 10.83 13.28
CA ARG A 148 5.04 10.09 13.37
C ARG A 148 5.30 9.23 12.13
N LEU A 149 4.28 8.54 11.63
CA LEU A 149 4.40 7.56 10.54
C LEU A 149 4.13 8.16 9.14
N ALA A 150 3.70 9.41 9.06
CA ALA A 150 3.36 10.11 7.80
C ALA A 150 4.47 10.03 6.74
N PRO A 151 5.77 10.20 7.07
CA PRO A 151 6.83 10.05 6.08
C PRO A 151 6.81 8.67 5.40
N MET A 152 6.62 7.59 6.17
CA MET A 152 6.59 6.24 5.62
C MET A 152 5.31 5.98 4.83
N VAL A 153 4.16 6.47 5.32
CA VAL A 153 2.88 6.38 4.58
C VAL A 153 3.00 7.07 3.23
N TRP A 154 3.60 8.26 3.20
CA TRP A 154 3.83 9.03 1.98
C TRP A 154 4.75 8.28 1.00
N GLU A 155 5.88 7.74 1.47
CA GLU A 155 6.81 6.97 0.62
C GLU A 155 6.15 5.73 0.02
N ILE A 156 5.34 4.98 0.79
CA ILE A 156 4.60 3.83 0.25
C ILE A 156 3.57 4.28 -0.79
N ARG A 157 2.87 5.40 -0.56
CA ARG A 157 1.93 5.94 -1.55
C ARG A 157 2.62 6.34 -2.84
N GLU A 158 3.81 6.94 -2.77
CA GLU A 158 4.57 7.31 -3.97
C GLU A 158 4.98 6.08 -4.80
N VAL A 159 5.27 4.95 -4.17
CA VAL A 159 5.48 3.66 -4.87
C VAL A 159 4.21 3.21 -5.62
N LEU A 160 3.03 3.52 -5.07
CA LEU A 160 1.72 3.21 -5.66
C LEU A 160 1.20 4.30 -6.60
N ARG A 161 1.93 5.40 -6.81
CA ARG A 161 1.48 6.54 -7.63
C ARG A 161 1.75 6.29 -9.12
N PHE A 162 0.72 6.49 -9.95
CA PHE A 162 0.78 6.29 -11.39
C PHE A 162 0.25 7.49 -12.15
N GLU A 163 1.01 7.90 -13.18
CA GLU A 163 0.55 8.85 -14.18
C GLU A 163 -0.23 8.11 -15.27
N THR A 164 -1.53 8.39 -15.39
CA THR A 164 -2.46 7.75 -16.34
C THR A 164 -1.91 7.74 -17.77
N ALA A 165 -1.30 8.85 -18.22
CA ALA A 165 -0.71 8.97 -19.55
C ALA A 165 0.57 8.12 -19.75
N LYS A 166 1.29 7.76 -18.68
CA LYS A 166 2.49 6.93 -18.72
C LYS A 166 2.20 5.46 -18.45
N ILE A 167 1.08 5.10 -17.82
CA ILE A 167 0.63 3.70 -17.68
C ILE A 167 0.58 3.00 -19.06
N CYS A 168 0.26 3.75 -20.12
CA CYS A 168 0.20 3.27 -21.49
C CYS A 168 1.56 3.20 -22.22
N LYS A 169 2.67 3.63 -21.60
CA LYS A 169 4.00 3.61 -22.20
C LYS A 169 4.88 2.53 -21.56
N PRO A 170 5.52 1.65 -22.34
CA PRO A 170 6.44 0.64 -21.80
C PRO A 170 7.63 1.23 -21.02
N ASP A 171 7.93 2.51 -21.25
CA ASP A 171 9.16 3.17 -20.80
C ASP A 171 8.92 4.14 -19.62
N GLY A 172 7.65 4.37 -19.24
CA GLY A 172 7.24 5.38 -18.26
C GLY A 172 6.97 4.79 -16.87
N ARG A 173 7.97 4.86 -15.98
CA ARG A 173 8.05 4.19 -14.66
C ARG A 173 8.13 2.65 -14.73
N LYS A 174 8.83 2.08 -13.74
CA LYS A 174 9.28 0.67 -13.76
C LYS A 174 8.13 -0.31 -13.56
N CYS A 175 7.04 0.04 -12.89
CA CYS A 175 5.96 -0.89 -12.52
C CYS A 175 4.67 -0.59 -13.27
N LYS A 176 3.85 -1.63 -13.50
CA LYS A 176 2.48 -1.50 -14.01
C LYS A 176 1.50 -1.69 -12.85
N PRO A 177 0.35 -1.00 -12.84
CA PRO A 177 -0.73 -1.32 -11.93
C PRO A 177 -1.08 -2.80 -12.00
N PHE A 178 -1.43 -3.39 -10.87
CA PHE A 178 -1.96 -4.75 -10.83
C PHE A 178 -3.34 -4.78 -11.48
N MET A 179 -3.54 -5.70 -12.41
CA MET A 179 -4.83 -6.02 -13.01
C MET A 179 -5.07 -7.51 -12.89
N GLY A 180 -6.29 -7.89 -12.56
CA GLY A 180 -6.70 -9.27 -12.35
C GLY A 180 -7.27 -9.53 -10.96
N LYS A 181 -7.26 -10.79 -10.56
CA LYS A 181 -7.90 -11.27 -9.33
C LYS A 181 -6.87 -11.45 -8.23
N CYS A 182 -7.21 -10.99 -7.03
CA CYS A 182 -6.46 -11.25 -5.81
C CYS A 182 -7.42 -11.57 -4.67
N LEU A 183 -6.89 -12.11 -3.58
CA LEU A 183 -7.65 -12.76 -2.54
C LEU A 183 -7.21 -12.19 -1.18
N ARG A 184 -8.16 -12.00 -0.27
CA ARG A 184 -7.88 -11.50 1.08
C ARG A 184 -8.76 -12.23 2.08
N GLY A 185 -8.13 -12.81 3.11
CA GLY A 185 -8.84 -13.40 4.25
C GLY A 185 -8.78 -12.48 5.47
N LEU A 186 -9.88 -12.45 6.22
CA LEU A 186 -9.98 -11.86 7.55
C LEU A 186 -10.39 -12.96 8.53
N GLU A 187 -9.77 -12.94 9.71
CA GLU A 187 -10.19 -13.74 10.85
C GLU A 187 -11.06 -12.87 11.75
N VAL A 188 -12.33 -13.22 11.83
CA VAL A 188 -13.36 -12.57 12.65
C VAL A 188 -13.75 -13.55 13.77
N PRO A 189 -14.14 -13.11 14.97
CA PRO A 189 -14.77 -14.00 15.94
C PRO A 189 -15.92 -14.81 15.32
N GLU A 190 -16.00 -16.11 15.62
CA GLU A 190 -16.96 -17.02 14.97
C GLU A 190 -18.42 -16.63 15.21
N ASP A 191 -18.71 -16.01 16.35
CA ASP A 191 -20.04 -15.49 16.72
C ASP A 191 -20.40 -14.17 16.02
N GLU A 192 -19.42 -13.47 15.45
CA GLU A 192 -19.63 -12.19 14.75
C GLU A 192 -19.53 -12.31 13.22
N VAL A 193 -18.96 -13.40 12.69
CA VAL A 193 -18.64 -13.52 11.26
C VAL A 193 -19.85 -13.31 10.34
N GLU A 194 -21.02 -13.78 10.75
CA GLU A 194 -22.26 -13.62 9.99
C GLU A 194 -22.69 -12.14 9.94
N GLU A 195 -22.60 -11.43 11.07
CA GLU A 195 -22.88 -10.00 11.14
C GLU A 195 -21.93 -9.23 10.21
N TRP A 196 -20.63 -9.49 10.30
CA TRP A 196 -19.62 -8.87 9.43
C TRP A 196 -19.85 -9.19 7.96
N ALA A 197 -20.15 -10.44 7.62
CA ALA A 197 -20.45 -10.85 6.25
C ALA A 197 -21.75 -10.20 5.71
N SER A 198 -22.67 -9.82 6.60
CA SER A 198 -23.92 -9.15 6.25
C SER A 198 -23.74 -7.65 5.94
N LEU A 199 -22.64 -7.03 6.37
CA LEU A 199 -22.29 -5.64 6.01
C LEU A 199 -21.92 -5.51 4.53
N TYR A 200 -21.38 -6.57 3.94
CA TYR A 200 -20.99 -6.64 2.54
C TYR A 200 -22.15 -7.16 1.68
N LYS A 201 -23.20 -6.35 1.57
CA LYS A 201 -24.35 -6.64 0.69
C LYS A 201 -24.02 -6.28 -0.75
N GLU A 202 -24.56 -7.06 -1.67
CA GLU A 202 -24.54 -6.79 -3.10
C GLU A 202 -24.86 -5.32 -3.44
N GLY A 203 -24.10 -4.76 -4.38
CA GLY A 203 -24.23 -3.38 -4.82
C GLY A 203 -23.70 -2.34 -3.82
N THR A 204 -23.37 -2.73 -2.59
CA THR A 204 -22.83 -1.82 -1.58
C THR A 204 -21.43 -1.40 -1.98
N GLU A 205 -21.20 -0.08 -2.00
CA GLU A 205 -19.89 0.51 -2.17
C GLU A 205 -19.31 0.91 -0.81
N PHE A 206 -18.01 0.68 -0.64
CA PHE A 206 -17.29 1.06 0.58
C PHE A 206 -15.82 1.30 0.25
N THR A 207 -15.09 1.91 1.18
CA THR A 207 -13.64 2.06 1.08
C THR A 207 -12.97 1.34 2.26
N TRP A 208 -11.72 0.92 2.04
CA TRP A 208 -10.85 0.56 3.16
C TRP A 208 -9.90 1.73 3.46
N PRO A 209 -9.88 2.24 4.71
CA PRO A 209 -9.19 3.48 5.01
C PRO A 209 -7.67 3.32 4.96
N ALA A 210 -7.14 2.12 5.26
CA ALA A 210 -5.73 1.83 5.31
C ALA A 210 -5.25 1.05 4.07
N PHE A 211 -3.93 0.82 3.96
CA PHE A 211 -3.40 -0.04 2.91
C PHE A 211 -3.96 -1.46 3.06
N THR A 212 -4.35 -2.04 1.93
CA THR A 212 -4.92 -3.38 1.90
C THR A 212 -3.97 -4.33 1.20
N SER A 213 -3.50 -5.33 1.95
CA SER A 213 -2.67 -6.41 1.44
C SER A 213 -3.54 -7.59 1.02
N CYS A 214 -3.34 -8.07 -0.20
CA CYS A 214 -4.03 -9.22 -0.78
C CYS A 214 -2.98 -10.19 -1.32
N GLN A 215 -3.35 -11.45 -1.57
CA GLN A 215 -2.51 -12.44 -2.20
C GLN A 215 -3.02 -12.77 -3.60
N LEU A 216 -2.10 -13.11 -4.51
CA LEU A 216 -2.44 -13.70 -5.80
C LEU A 216 -2.96 -15.13 -5.62
N GLU A 217 -3.78 -15.60 -6.56
CA GLU A 217 -4.35 -16.95 -6.55
C GLU A 217 -3.30 -18.07 -6.62
N ASP A 218 -2.15 -17.81 -7.25
CA ASP A 218 -1.01 -18.73 -7.30
C ASP A 218 -0.19 -18.75 -6.00
N GLY A 219 -0.58 -17.96 -4.99
CA GLY A 219 0.18 -17.68 -3.79
C GLY A 219 0.04 -18.66 -2.63
N GLY A 220 -0.97 -19.53 -2.61
CA GLY A 220 -1.20 -20.44 -1.49
C GLY A 220 -2.66 -20.83 -1.30
N LEU A 221 -2.87 -21.87 -0.49
CA LEU A 221 -4.09 -22.67 -0.37
C LEU A 221 -5.35 -21.85 -0.04
N TRP A 222 -6.38 -22.05 -0.86
CA TRP A 222 -7.76 -21.69 -0.52
C TRP A 222 -8.36 -22.73 0.44
N PRO A 223 -9.16 -22.34 1.44
CA PRO A 223 -9.44 -20.96 1.88
C PRO A 223 -8.22 -20.30 2.53
N PHE A 224 -8.10 -18.98 2.39
CA PHE A 224 -7.07 -18.22 3.12
C PHE A 224 -7.28 -18.36 4.64
N ASP A 225 -6.24 -18.05 5.43
CA ASP A 225 -6.23 -18.04 6.90
C ASP A 225 -7.27 -17.04 7.50
N GLY A 226 -8.57 -17.31 7.32
CA GLY A 226 -9.69 -16.49 7.74
C GLY A 226 -11.05 -17.17 7.52
N ASN A 227 -12.06 -16.75 8.27
CA ASN A 227 -13.47 -17.18 8.12
C ASN A 227 -14.33 -16.18 7.30
N LEU A 228 -13.77 -15.02 6.95
CA LEU A 228 -14.36 -14.07 6.02
C LEU A 228 -13.36 -13.73 4.89
N ASN A 229 -13.66 -14.20 3.68
CA ASN A 229 -12.80 -14.07 2.52
C ASN A 229 -13.36 -13.10 1.47
N PHE A 230 -12.47 -12.43 0.77
CA PHE A 230 -12.76 -11.53 -0.33
C PHE A 230 -12.01 -11.96 -1.58
N GLU A 231 -12.73 -12.11 -2.67
CA GLU A 231 -12.15 -12.18 -4.01
C GLU A 231 -12.26 -10.81 -4.65
N ILE A 232 -11.13 -10.17 -4.89
CA ILE A 232 -11.07 -8.79 -5.38
C ILE A 232 -10.64 -8.80 -6.84
N GLU A 233 -11.54 -8.34 -7.70
CA GLU A 233 -11.32 -8.12 -9.13
C GLU A 233 -10.85 -6.69 -9.38
N CYS A 234 -9.59 -6.54 -9.79
CA CYS A 234 -9.02 -5.27 -10.20
C CYS A 234 -8.99 -5.18 -11.73
N ASN A 235 -10.08 -4.65 -12.32
CA ASN A 235 -10.25 -4.53 -13.77
C ASN A 235 -10.32 -3.06 -14.24
N ILE A 236 -9.66 -2.16 -13.52
CA ILE A 236 -9.66 -0.74 -13.86
C ILE A 236 -8.88 -0.53 -15.16
N ASP A 237 -9.58 -0.05 -16.18
CA ASP A 237 -9.00 0.34 -17.45
C ASP A 237 -8.36 1.73 -17.33
N PRO A 238 -7.02 1.84 -17.38
CA PRO A 238 -6.34 3.12 -17.25
C PRO A 238 -6.75 4.13 -18.32
N SER A 239 -7.19 3.68 -19.50
CA SER A 239 -7.61 4.56 -20.60
C SER A 239 -8.94 5.26 -20.33
N LYS A 240 -9.74 4.75 -19.39
CA LYS A 240 -11.04 5.32 -18.99
C LYS A 240 -10.93 6.29 -17.82
N LEU A 241 -9.75 6.41 -17.20
CA LEU A 241 -9.53 7.35 -16.10
C LEU A 241 -9.50 8.78 -16.65
N SER A 242 -10.36 9.65 -16.11
CA SER A 242 -10.46 11.06 -16.50
C SER A 242 -9.39 11.95 -15.85
N VAL A 243 -8.65 11.41 -14.88
CA VAL A 243 -7.63 12.12 -14.11
C VAL A 243 -6.22 11.77 -14.60
N PRO A 244 -5.27 12.72 -14.55
CA PRO A 244 -3.91 12.50 -15.05
C PRO A 244 -3.08 11.56 -14.19
N GLU A 245 -3.43 11.40 -12.90
CA GLU A 245 -2.73 10.52 -11.98
C GLU A 245 -3.68 9.90 -10.95
N VAL A 246 -3.32 8.71 -10.46
CA VAL A 246 -4.02 7.94 -9.42
C VAL A 246 -3.01 7.19 -8.56
N PHE A 247 -3.42 6.74 -7.38
CA PHE A 247 -2.73 5.61 -6.72
C PHE A 247 -3.43 4.31 -7.09
N ALA A 248 -2.67 3.33 -7.56
CA ALA A 248 -3.20 2.06 -8.04
C ALA A 248 -2.58 0.88 -7.28
N PRO A 249 -3.27 -0.27 -7.20
CA PRO A 249 -2.70 -1.46 -6.58
C PRO A 249 -1.47 -1.96 -7.33
N VAL A 250 -0.52 -2.55 -6.62
CA VAL A 250 0.74 -3.05 -7.20
C VAL A 250 1.08 -4.42 -6.62
N SER A 251 1.49 -5.36 -7.48
CA SER A 251 2.12 -6.60 -7.00
C SER A 251 3.54 -6.31 -6.52
N ILE A 252 3.79 -6.57 -5.24
CA ILE A 252 5.10 -6.33 -4.64
C ILE A 252 6.12 -7.42 -4.95
N LYS A 253 5.69 -8.51 -5.63
CA LYS A 253 6.54 -9.60 -6.13
C LYS A 253 7.80 -9.09 -6.80
N ARG A 254 7.65 -8.01 -7.57
CA ARG A 254 8.75 -7.40 -8.32
C ARG A 254 9.80 -6.74 -7.43
N PHE A 255 9.39 -6.22 -6.28
CA PHE A 255 10.29 -5.54 -5.35
C PHE A 255 11.01 -6.54 -4.46
N ILE A 256 10.29 -7.53 -3.92
CA ILE A 256 10.83 -8.37 -2.83
C ILE A 256 11.22 -9.77 -3.30
N GLY A 257 10.79 -10.19 -4.49
CA GLY A 257 11.04 -11.54 -5.00
C GLY A 257 10.28 -12.60 -4.20
N GLY A 258 9.56 -13.49 -4.87
CA GLY A 258 8.85 -14.60 -4.22
C GLY A 258 7.60 -14.21 -3.40
N SER A 259 7.37 -12.94 -3.10
CA SER A 259 6.09 -12.49 -2.54
C SER A 259 4.99 -12.54 -3.60
N ASN A 260 3.84 -13.10 -3.26
CA ASN A 260 2.64 -13.05 -4.11
C ASN A 260 1.64 -12.01 -3.59
N GLU A 261 2.12 -11.02 -2.83
CA GLU A 261 1.29 -9.96 -2.30
C GLU A 261 0.99 -8.87 -3.35
N VAL A 262 -0.23 -8.38 -3.30
CA VAL A 262 -0.74 -7.20 -3.99
C VAL A 262 -1.12 -6.18 -2.93
N LEU A 263 -0.53 -4.99 -3.01
CA LEU A 263 -0.80 -3.91 -2.08
C LEU A 263 -1.70 -2.86 -2.74
N PHE A 264 -2.84 -2.61 -2.10
CA PHE A 264 -3.78 -1.56 -2.47
C PHE A 264 -3.52 -0.29 -1.66
N PRO A 265 -3.67 0.89 -2.28
CA PRO A 265 -3.53 2.16 -1.58
C PRO A 265 -4.69 2.39 -0.59
N PRO A 266 -4.46 3.23 0.44
CA PRO A 266 -5.52 3.71 1.34
C PRO A 266 -6.66 4.34 0.54
N GLN A 267 -7.89 4.21 1.04
CA GLN A 267 -9.09 4.81 0.43
C GLN A 267 -9.43 4.28 -0.98
N THR A 268 -8.97 3.07 -1.32
CA THR A 268 -9.49 2.37 -2.51
C THR A 268 -10.96 2.04 -2.29
N LYS A 269 -11.78 2.33 -3.30
CA LYS A 269 -13.22 2.08 -3.27
C LYS A 269 -13.57 0.77 -3.96
N PHE A 270 -14.35 -0.04 -3.26
CA PHE A 270 -14.80 -1.35 -3.69
C PHE A 270 -16.32 -1.37 -3.78
N ARG A 271 -16.85 -2.26 -4.62
CA ARG A 271 -18.26 -2.63 -4.65
C ARG A 271 -18.42 -4.14 -4.54
N VAL A 272 -19.39 -4.57 -3.76
CA VAL A 272 -19.75 -5.99 -3.67
C VAL A 272 -20.53 -6.38 -4.93
N LYS A 273 -20.03 -7.38 -5.68
CA LYS A 273 -20.71 -7.92 -6.87
C LYS A 273 -21.86 -8.85 -6.47
N GLU A 274 -22.79 -9.06 -7.39
CA GLU A 274 -23.92 -10.01 -7.26
C GLU A 274 -23.46 -11.48 -7.14
N ASP A 275 -22.19 -11.75 -7.44
CA ASP A 275 -21.58 -13.08 -7.39
C ASP A 275 -21.17 -13.53 -5.96
N ALA A 276 -22.01 -13.28 -4.96
CA ALA A 276 -21.74 -13.79 -3.61
C ALA A 276 -21.70 -15.33 -3.64
N LYS A 277 -20.58 -15.91 -3.21
CA LYS A 277 -20.45 -17.37 -3.14
C LYS A 277 -21.20 -17.88 -1.91
N ASP A 278 -21.82 -19.05 -2.07
CA ASP A 278 -22.40 -19.77 -0.95
C ASP A 278 -21.38 -19.99 0.17
N VAL A 279 -21.86 -20.01 1.42
CA VAL A 279 -21.04 -20.29 2.60
C VAL A 279 -20.39 -21.66 2.43
N GLN A 280 -19.05 -21.69 2.46
CA GLN A 280 -18.29 -22.92 2.29
C GLN A 280 -17.94 -23.48 3.67
N ARG A 281 -18.42 -24.69 3.96
CA ARG A 281 -18.03 -25.42 5.16
C ARG A 281 -16.72 -26.15 4.90
N VAL A 282 -15.65 -25.73 5.57
CA VAL A 282 -14.30 -26.28 5.38
C VAL A 282 -13.87 -26.98 6.65
N THR A 283 -13.43 -28.24 6.52
CA THR A 283 -12.86 -29.01 7.61
C THR A 283 -11.35 -29.12 7.41
N GLU A 284 -10.58 -28.62 8.37
CA GLU A 284 -9.13 -28.65 8.36
C GLU A 284 -8.63 -29.05 9.75
N ASN A 285 -7.75 -30.06 9.83
CA ASN A 285 -7.21 -30.58 11.11
C ASN A 285 -8.32 -30.91 12.14
N ASP A 286 -9.40 -31.57 11.71
CA ASP A 286 -10.58 -31.92 12.52
C ASP A 286 -11.40 -30.73 13.07
N GLU A 287 -11.05 -29.50 12.71
CA GLU A 287 -11.85 -28.30 12.98
C GLU A 287 -12.71 -27.98 11.74
N THR A 288 -14.03 -27.91 11.90
CA THR A 288 -14.94 -27.48 10.84
C THR A 288 -15.34 -26.03 11.07
N ARG A 289 -15.10 -25.18 10.06
CA ARG A 289 -15.48 -23.77 10.07
C ARG A 289 -16.29 -23.39 8.84
N ASP A 290 -17.18 -22.43 9.01
CA ASP A 290 -17.89 -21.81 7.91
C ASP A 290 -17.07 -20.64 7.37
N VAL A 291 -16.92 -20.60 6.05
CA VAL A 291 -16.14 -19.57 5.35
C VAL A 291 -17.09 -18.76 4.48
N HIS A 292 -17.26 -17.49 4.85
CA HIS A 292 -18.07 -16.55 4.11
C HIS A 292 -17.20 -15.89 3.03
N THR A 293 -17.59 -15.99 1.76
CA THR A 293 -16.83 -15.36 0.67
C THR A 293 -17.66 -14.26 -0.02
N ARG A 294 -17.03 -13.12 -0.27
CA ARG A 294 -17.62 -12.01 -1.04
C ARG A 294 -16.73 -11.69 -2.24
N VAL A 295 -17.37 -11.39 -3.37
CA VAL A 295 -16.65 -10.93 -4.56
C VAL A 295 -16.75 -9.41 -4.62
N LEU A 296 -15.61 -8.75 -4.74
CA LEU A 296 -15.46 -7.31 -4.78
C LEU A 296 -14.92 -6.90 -6.15
N GLU A 297 -15.43 -5.81 -6.70
CA GLU A 297 -14.76 -5.10 -7.79
C GLU A 297 -14.18 -3.77 -7.29
N VAL A 298 -13.03 -3.39 -7.82
CA VAL A 298 -12.49 -2.04 -7.59
C VAL A 298 -13.23 -1.05 -8.49
N VAL A 299 -13.91 -0.09 -7.87
CA VAL A 299 -14.72 0.91 -8.59
C VAL A 299 -13.94 2.18 -8.87
N GLU A 300 -13.18 2.64 -7.87
CA GLU A 300 -12.52 3.93 -7.90
C GLU A 300 -11.16 3.86 -7.20
N LEU A 301 -10.17 4.46 -7.85
CA LEU A 301 -8.83 4.62 -7.29
C LEU A 301 -8.69 5.99 -6.63
N PRO A 302 -7.98 6.07 -5.50
CA PRO A 302 -7.72 7.35 -4.85
C PRO A 302 -6.86 8.24 -5.76
N VAL A 303 -7.23 9.53 -5.84
CA VAL A 303 -6.55 10.54 -6.64
C VAL A 303 -5.67 11.41 -5.73
N PRO A 304 -4.40 11.69 -6.08
CA PRO A 304 -3.55 12.63 -5.34
C PRO A 304 -4.22 13.99 -5.12
N GLN A 305 -4.09 14.57 -3.91
CA GLN A 305 -4.80 15.79 -3.54
C GLN A 305 -4.36 17.01 -4.37
N ASP A 306 -3.08 17.08 -4.74
CA ASP A 306 -2.53 18.08 -5.66
C ASP A 306 -3.20 18.03 -7.04
N VAL A 307 -3.48 16.83 -7.54
CA VAL A 307 -4.21 16.60 -8.80
C VAL A 307 -5.69 17.01 -8.66
N GLN A 308 -6.35 16.64 -7.55
CA GLN A 308 -7.73 17.06 -7.28
C GLN A 308 -7.86 18.60 -7.24
N ARG A 309 -6.91 19.28 -6.58
CA ARG A 309 -6.88 20.75 -6.49
C ARG A 309 -6.68 21.41 -7.85
N ALA A 310 -5.91 20.80 -8.74
CA ALA A 310 -5.67 21.31 -10.10
C ALA A 310 -6.89 21.14 -11.02
N ALA A 311 -7.70 20.10 -10.81
CA ALA A 311 -8.92 19.85 -11.59
C ALA A 311 -10.06 20.84 -11.30
N VAL A 312 -10.09 21.45 -10.11
CA VAL A 312 -11.06 22.51 -9.78
C VAL A 312 -10.69 23.78 -10.57
N SER A 313 -11.37 23.99 -11.69
CA SER A 313 -11.13 25.04 -12.68
C SER A 313 -10.80 26.43 -12.08
N PRO A 314 -9.85 27.18 -12.68
CA PRO A 314 -9.56 28.58 -12.33
C PRO A 314 -10.78 29.52 -12.37
N THR A 315 -11.85 29.18 -13.09
CA THR A 315 -13.05 30.02 -13.21
C THR A 315 -13.77 30.24 -11.87
N ASP A 316 -13.74 29.27 -10.95
CA ASP A 316 -14.34 29.43 -9.61
C ASP A 316 -13.48 30.28 -8.67
N ARG A 317 -12.16 30.32 -8.90
CA ARG A 317 -11.24 31.20 -8.16
C ARG A 317 -11.47 32.68 -8.48
N VAL A 318 -11.93 33.01 -9.69
CA VAL A 318 -12.21 34.40 -10.10
C VAL A 318 -13.48 34.93 -9.43
N GLN A 319 -14.51 34.10 -9.21
CA GLN A 319 -15.72 34.55 -8.53
C GLN A 319 -15.52 34.82 -7.03
N ARG A 320 -14.63 34.07 -6.35
CA ARG A 320 -14.35 34.31 -4.91
C ARG A 320 -13.51 35.58 -4.64
N LYS A 321 -12.71 36.06 -5.60
CA LYS A 321 -11.95 37.33 -5.45
C LYS A 321 -12.74 38.57 -5.88
N GLY A 322 -13.90 38.41 -6.53
CA GLY A 322 -14.76 39.50 -7.02
C GLY A 322 -15.73 40.08 -5.96
N GLY A 323 -15.79 39.51 -4.76
CA GLY A 323 -16.58 40.04 -3.64
C GLY A 323 -15.95 41.33 -3.10
N LYS A 324 -16.20 42.46 -3.77
CA LYS A 324 -15.93 43.82 -3.26
C LYS A 324 -16.40 43.89 -1.80
N ARG A 325 -15.43 43.95 -0.87
CA ARG A 325 -15.64 44.44 0.50
C ARG A 325 -16.31 45.81 0.37
N ARG A 326 -17.62 45.89 0.57
CA ARG A 326 -18.32 47.16 0.77
C ARG A 326 -17.69 47.77 2.02
N ALA A 327 -16.93 48.86 1.83
CA ALA A 327 -16.41 49.65 2.93
C ALA A 327 -17.58 50.06 3.84
N PRO A 328 -17.43 49.97 5.17
CA PRO A 328 -18.47 50.42 6.09
C PRO A 328 -18.68 51.92 5.88
N SER A 329 -19.91 52.30 5.54
CA SER A 329 -20.30 53.69 5.37
C SER A 329 -20.14 54.41 6.72
N ARG A 330 -19.19 55.33 6.76
CA ARG A 330 -18.95 56.22 7.90
C ARG A 330 -20.17 57.12 8.04
N LYS A 331 -21.06 56.84 9.01
CA LYS A 331 -22.09 57.78 9.45
C LYS A 331 -21.38 59.00 10.05
N LYS A 332 -21.43 60.14 9.35
CA LYS A 332 -21.12 61.45 9.94
C LYS A 332 -22.28 61.85 10.84
N ARG A 333 -21.95 62.24 12.08
CA ARG A 333 -22.82 62.98 13.00
C ARG A 333 -22.57 64.48 12.82
#